data_AF-A0A2M7TSV6-F1
#
_entry.id   AF-A0A2M7TSV6-F1
#
_cell.length_a   1.000
_cell.length_b   1.000
_cell.length_c   1.000
_cell.angle_alpha   90.00
_cell.angle_beta   90.00
_cell.angle_gamma   90.00
#
_symmetry.space_group_name_H-M   'P 1'
#
loop_
_entity.id
_entity.type
_entity.pdbx_description
1 polymer ?
#
loop_
_entity_poly.entity_id
_entity_poly.type
_entity_poly.pdbx_seq_one_letter_code
_entity_poly.pdbx_strand_id
1 'polypeptide(L)'
;AVANEATGASIAGASAAVATSGGGFALMNEAVSFGGMIGAGVVYFVGQRPGPATGMPTWTVQGDLLYSVFSGHGEFAKIVLAPGDTQECWECGWESINLANKYDIPVIVLADKILCESSKNIIDPEKGKVEVIKSKKIIPGSGIYLYNSYEHDEEGFSTEDAGIAKKGTEERLNKMKNILKIEKYIFNFYGSKTARNLIVSWGSTKGAILEAIRGNSDMAYLQIKMLWPLNKEIEKVIKSFKTKILVENNATAQLGKLLRSEMGIEFNKTVLKYDGRPFFPNELKEELI
;
A
#
# COMPACT_ATOMS: atom_id res chain seq x y z
N ALA A 1 -8.38 11.38 17.11
CA ALA A 1 -7.42 11.35 18.23
C ALA A 1 -6.12 10.65 17.81
N VAL A 2 -6.07 9.32 17.77
CA VAL A 2 -4.81 8.56 17.54
C VAL A 2 -4.04 8.95 16.27
N ALA A 3 -4.72 9.20 15.14
CA ALA A 3 -4.03 9.64 13.91
C ALA A 3 -3.41 11.03 14.06
N ASN A 4 -4.09 11.97 14.72
CA ASN A 4 -3.59 13.32 14.97
C ASN A 4 -2.43 13.31 15.98
N GLU A 5 -2.49 12.42 16.99
CA GLU A 5 -1.38 12.20 17.93
C GLU A 5 -0.14 11.68 17.20
N ALA A 6 -0.31 10.70 16.31
CA ALA A 6 0.79 10.19 15.48
C ALA A 6 1.36 11.26 14.54
N THR A 7 0.52 12.12 13.95
CA THR A 7 0.97 13.27 13.16
C THR A 7 1.79 14.25 14.02
N GLY A 8 1.32 14.59 15.23
CA GLY A 8 2.07 15.43 16.17
C GLY A 8 3.41 14.81 16.59
N ALA A 9 3.43 13.50 16.88
CA ALA A 9 4.65 12.77 17.19
C ALA A 9 5.63 12.78 16.00
N SER A 10 5.12 12.62 14.77
CA SER A 10 5.92 12.72 13.56
C SER A 10 6.55 14.10 13.44
N ILE A 11 5.80 15.18 13.62
CA ILE A 11 6.32 16.57 13.61
C ILE A 11 7.40 16.75 14.69
N ALA A 12 7.24 16.13 15.85
CA ALA A 12 8.23 16.14 16.93
C ALA A 12 9.50 15.31 16.63
N GLY A 13 9.58 14.65 15.47
CA GLY A 13 10.74 13.89 15.02
C GLY A 13 10.70 12.38 15.34
N ALA A 14 9.60 11.88 15.91
CA ALA A 14 9.45 10.45 16.16
C ALA A 14 9.02 9.69 14.89
N SER A 15 9.46 8.44 14.77
CA SER A 15 8.83 7.50 13.84
C SER A 15 7.44 7.14 14.39
N ALA A 16 6.38 7.43 13.64
CA ALA A 16 5.01 7.28 14.10
C ALA A 16 4.18 6.35 13.21
N ALA A 17 3.37 5.50 13.86
CA ALA A 17 2.42 4.62 13.21
C ALA A 17 1.15 4.47 14.03
N VAL A 18 0.05 4.17 13.33
CA VAL A 18 -1.23 3.76 13.93
C VAL A 18 -1.74 2.51 13.24
N ALA A 19 -2.48 1.69 13.97
CA ALA A 19 -3.13 0.49 13.44
C ALA A 19 -4.65 0.63 13.56
N THR A 20 -5.37 0.20 12.52
CA THR A 20 -6.83 0.29 12.44
C THR A 20 -7.39 -0.72 11.42
N SER A 21 -8.68 -0.59 11.10
CA SER A 21 -9.36 -1.31 10.03
C SER A 21 -10.23 -0.33 9.23
N GLY A 22 -10.95 -0.77 8.20
CA GLY A 22 -11.64 0.11 7.23
C GLY A 22 -12.47 1.23 7.87
N GLY A 23 -13.35 0.91 8.83
CA GLY A 23 -14.19 1.91 9.51
C GLY A 23 -13.40 2.93 10.35
N GLY A 24 -12.30 2.50 10.99
CA GLY A 24 -11.44 3.43 11.72
C GLY A 24 -10.59 4.28 10.77
N PHE A 25 -10.11 3.70 9.68
CA PHE A 25 -9.38 4.43 8.63
C PHE A 25 -10.27 5.51 7.98
N ALA A 26 -11.58 5.28 7.84
CA ALA A 26 -12.55 6.31 7.44
C ALA A 26 -12.49 7.58 8.29
N LEU A 27 -12.34 7.43 9.60
CA LEU A 27 -12.23 8.55 10.54
C LEU A 27 -10.84 9.20 10.52
N MET A 28 -9.83 8.55 9.94
CA MET A 28 -8.45 9.06 9.88
C MET A 28 -8.14 9.84 8.61
N ASN A 29 -9.03 9.85 7.60
CA ASN A 29 -8.76 10.48 6.30
C ASN A 29 -8.34 11.95 6.38
N GLU A 30 -8.95 12.73 7.27
CA GLU A 30 -8.57 14.14 7.44
C GLU A 30 -7.12 14.27 7.93
N ALA A 31 -6.69 13.38 8.83
CA ALA A 31 -5.31 13.33 9.30
C ALA A 31 -4.35 12.87 8.19
N VAL A 32 -4.79 11.98 7.29
CA VAL A 32 -4.02 11.55 6.11
C VAL A 32 -3.79 12.74 5.17
N SER A 33 -4.84 13.51 4.83
CA SER A 33 -4.70 14.72 4.01
C SER A 33 -3.85 15.79 4.70
N PHE A 34 -4.04 15.98 6.02
CA PHE A 34 -3.22 16.91 6.78
C PHE A 34 -1.75 16.50 6.74
N GLY A 35 -1.43 15.23 6.98
CA GLY A 35 -0.06 14.72 6.87
C GLY A 35 0.55 14.88 5.47
N GLY A 36 -0.27 14.80 4.42
CA GLY A 36 0.13 15.13 3.05
C GLY A 36 0.48 16.62 2.86
N MET A 37 -0.32 17.52 3.45
CA MET A 37 -0.09 18.97 3.40
C MET A 37 1.22 19.36 4.10
N ILE A 38 1.41 18.88 5.33
CA ILE A 38 2.51 19.33 6.19
C ILE A 38 3.78 18.47 6.10
N GLY A 39 3.77 17.43 5.26
CA GLY A 39 4.89 16.49 5.16
C GLY A 39 5.10 15.65 6.44
N ALA A 40 4.03 15.18 7.06
CA ALA A 40 4.14 14.26 8.19
C ALA A 40 4.23 12.80 7.71
N GLY A 41 5.41 12.20 7.88
CA GLY A 41 5.62 10.77 7.71
C GLY A 41 4.92 9.97 8.81
N VAL A 42 3.76 9.37 8.50
CA VAL A 42 2.99 8.51 9.41
C VAL A 42 2.59 7.24 8.67
N VAL A 43 2.77 6.09 9.33
CA VAL A 43 2.30 4.81 8.82
C VAL A 43 0.89 4.50 9.35
N TYR A 44 -0.03 4.19 8.44
CA TYR A 44 -1.39 3.75 8.74
C TYR A 44 -1.50 2.27 8.37
N PHE A 45 -1.44 1.40 9.37
CA PHE A 45 -1.65 -0.03 9.17
C PHE A 45 -3.15 -0.33 9.17
N VAL A 46 -3.68 -0.79 8.04
CA VAL A 46 -5.10 -1.11 7.85
C VAL A 46 -5.24 -2.62 7.73
N GLY A 47 -5.66 -3.26 8.83
CA GLY A 47 -6.05 -4.66 8.84
C GLY A 47 -7.46 -4.80 8.25
N GLN A 48 -7.55 -5.06 6.96
CA GLN A 48 -8.82 -5.11 6.23
C GLN A 48 -9.72 -6.24 6.74
N ARG A 49 -11.01 -5.93 6.85
CA ARG A 49 -12.09 -6.86 7.22
C ARG A 49 -13.34 -6.49 6.42
N PRO A 50 -14.26 -7.43 6.14
CA PRO A 50 -15.45 -7.15 5.36
C PRO A 50 -16.25 -5.97 5.92
N GLY A 51 -16.46 -4.96 5.07
CA GLY A 51 -17.46 -3.91 5.25
C GLY A 51 -18.74 -4.20 4.44
N PRO A 52 -19.56 -3.17 4.14
CA PRO A 52 -19.46 -1.78 4.59
C PRO A 52 -19.78 -1.61 6.09
N ALA A 53 -19.47 -0.43 6.64
CA ALA A 53 -19.70 -0.09 8.05
C ALA A 53 -19.10 -1.13 9.01
N THR A 54 -19.90 -1.72 9.90
CA THR A 54 -19.43 -2.78 10.80
C THR A 54 -19.14 -4.08 10.05
N GLY A 55 -19.83 -4.37 8.95
CA GLY A 55 -19.68 -5.60 8.16
C GLY A 55 -19.43 -6.86 9.01
N MET A 56 -18.37 -7.61 8.68
CA MET A 56 -17.97 -8.82 9.41
C MET A 56 -16.60 -8.62 10.09
N PRO A 57 -16.55 -8.30 11.39
CA PRO A 57 -15.30 -7.88 12.03
C PRO A 57 -14.25 -8.98 12.21
N THR A 58 -14.66 -10.24 12.18
CA THR A 58 -13.82 -11.42 12.44
C THR A 58 -13.48 -12.21 11.17
N TRP A 59 -13.71 -11.62 10.00
CA TRP A 59 -13.53 -12.27 8.70
C TRP A 59 -12.60 -11.45 7.81
N THR A 60 -12.19 -12.01 6.67
CA THR A 60 -11.17 -11.41 5.79
C THR A 60 -11.76 -10.87 4.49
N VAL A 61 -11.15 -9.80 3.97
CA VAL A 61 -11.42 -9.25 2.64
C VAL A 61 -10.24 -8.38 2.21
N GLN A 62 -10.12 -8.14 0.91
CA GLN A 62 -9.21 -7.16 0.30
C GLN A 62 -10.00 -6.02 -0.35
N GLY A 63 -10.90 -5.41 0.43
CA GLY A 63 -11.96 -4.52 -0.04
C GLY A 63 -11.67 -3.02 0.08
N ASP A 64 -10.53 -2.62 0.65
CA ASP A 64 -10.25 -1.22 0.98
C ASP A 64 -9.15 -0.60 0.09
N LEU A 65 -8.76 -1.27 -1.02
CA LEU A 65 -7.66 -0.84 -1.88
C LEU A 65 -7.90 0.53 -2.52
N LEU A 66 -8.92 0.68 -3.37
CA LEU A 66 -9.17 1.95 -4.07
C LEU A 66 -9.45 3.07 -3.07
N TYR A 67 -10.17 2.74 -2.00
CA TYR A 67 -10.44 3.67 -0.91
C TYR A 67 -9.12 4.17 -0.26
N SER A 68 -8.13 3.29 -0.07
CA SER A 68 -6.82 3.68 0.46
C SER A 68 -5.98 4.48 -0.53
N VAL A 69 -6.01 4.12 -1.82
CA VAL A 69 -5.34 4.87 -2.90
C VAL A 69 -5.88 6.28 -3.05
N PHE A 70 -7.19 6.47 -2.85
CA PHE A 70 -7.86 7.78 -2.98
C PHE A 70 -8.21 8.41 -1.62
N SER A 71 -7.57 7.98 -0.54
CA SER A 71 -7.76 8.52 0.81
C SER A 71 -7.23 9.95 0.95
N GLY A 72 -7.92 10.76 1.76
CA GLY A 72 -7.65 12.19 1.97
C GLY A 72 -8.18 13.10 0.85
N HIS A 73 -8.65 14.29 1.20
CA HIS A 73 -9.05 15.31 0.23
C HIS A 73 -7.84 16.08 -0.31
N GLY A 74 -7.94 16.57 -1.55
CA GLY A 74 -6.83 17.21 -2.27
C GLY A 74 -5.84 16.22 -2.87
N GLU A 75 -4.79 16.74 -3.52
CA GLU A 75 -3.77 15.95 -4.19
C GLU A 75 -2.44 16.03 -3.45
N PHE A 76 -1.90 14.87 -3.07
CA PHE A 76 -0.63 14.77 -2.37
C PHE A 76 -0.02 13.38 -2.57
N ALA A 77 1.30 13.31 -2.38
CA ALA A 77 2.03 12.06 -2.44
C ALA A 77 1.71 11.16 -1.24
N LYS A 78 1.44 9.88 -1.51
CA LYS A 78 1.29 8.83 -0.50
C LYS A 78 1.71 7.49 -1.08
N ILE A 79 2.03 6.54 -0.21
CA ILE A 79 2.38 5.16 -0.60
C ILE A 79 1.31 4.21 -0.06
N VAL A 80 0.93 3.20 -0.86
CA VAL A 80 0.12 2.06 -0.41
C VAL A 80 0.92 0.78 -0.64
N LEU A 81 1.21 0.05 0.43
CA LEU A 81 1.91 -1.24 0.41
C LEU A 81 0.97 -2.37 0.81
N ALA A 82 1.23 -3.59 0.35
CA ALA A 82 0.53 -4.78 0.80
C ALA A 82 1.47 -6.00 0.93
N PRO A 83 1.83 -6.40 2.15
CA PRO A 83 2.55 -7.66 2.38
C PRO A 83 1.65 -8.87 2.08
N GLY A 84 2.23 -9.97 1.62
CA GLY A 84 1.50 -11.19 1.26
C GLY A 84 1.67 -12.37 2.22
N ASP A 85 2.59 -12.31 3.17
CA ASP A 85 2.77 -13.32 4.22
C ASP A 85 3.43 -12.72 5.48
N THR A 86 3.60 -13.54 6.53
CA THR A 86 4.17 -13.11 7.83
C THR A 86 5.59 -12.56 7.72
N GLN A 87 6.42 -13.10 6.83
CA GLN A 87 7.79 -12.62 6.62
C GLN A 87 7.74 -11.21 5.99
N GLU A 88 6.91 -11.04 4.97
CA GLU A 88 6.71 -9.74 4.34
C GLU A 88 6.04 -8.72 5.26
N CYS A 89 5.16 -9.14 6.17
CA CYS A 89 4.60 -8.23 7.19
C CYS A 89 5.69 -7.67 8.12
N TRP A 90 6.63 -8.53 8.54
CA TRP A 90 7.75 -8.11 9.37
C TRP A 90 8.66 -7.13 8.62
N GLU A 91 9.02 -7.43 7.37
CA GLU A 91 9.82 -6.55 6.50
C GLU A 91 9.11 -5.22 6.26
N CYS A 92 7.84 -5.28 5.85
CA CYS A 92 7.01 -4.11 5.56
C CYS A 92 6.85 -3.20 6.79
N GLY A 93 6.89 -3.75 8.01
CA GLY A 93 6.79 -2.98 9.24
C GLY A 93 7.85 -1.89 9.34
N TRP A 94 9.13 -2.24 9.24
CA TRP A 94 10.21 -1.25 9.31
C TRP A 94 10.42 -0.51 7.97
N GLU A 95 10.17 -1.17 6.84
CA GLU A 95 10.31 -0.55 5.51
C GLU A 95 9.29 0.58 5.30
N SER A 96 8.06 0.41 5.77
CA SER A 96 7.01 1.44 5.68
C SER A 96 7.36 2.69 6.50
N ILE A 97 7.91 2.52 7.71
CA ILE A 97 8.42 3.63 8.54
C ILE A 97 9.54 4.37 7.83
N ASN A 98 10.50 3.64 7.24
CA ASN A 98 11.59 4.24 6.50
C ASN A 98 11.09 5.03 5.28
N LEU A 99 10.11 4.51 4.55
CA LEU A 99 9.51 5.21 3.43
C LEU A 99 8.78 6.48 3.90
N ALA A 100 8.01 6.40 4.99
CA ALA A 100 7.31 7.54 5.56
C ALA A 100 8.28 8.65 5.98
N ASN A 101 9.36 8.30 6.66
CA ASN A 101 10.39 9.25 7.11
C ASN A 101 11.27 9.78 5.97
N LYS A 102 11.61 8.94 4.98
CA LYS A 102 12.47 9.34 3.87
C LYS A 102 11.83 10.38 2.96
N TYR A 103 10.52 10.23 2.73
CA TYR A 103 9.78 11.07 1.80
C TYR A 103 8.89 12.10 2.51
N ASP A 104 8.73 11.99 3.84
CA ASP A 104 7.87 12.86 4.64
C ASP A 104 6.45 12.87 4.06
N ILE A 105 5.85 11.69 3.98
CA ILE A 105 4.49 11.46 3.43
C ILE A 105 3.75 10.36 4.20
N PRO A 106 2.40 10.33 4.12
CA PRO A 106 1.62 9.20 4.59
C PRO A 106 1.96 7.90 3.86
N VAL A 107 2.11 6.82 4.61
CA VAL A 107 2.25 5.45 4.08
C VAL A 107 1.15 4.58 4.65
N ILE A 108 0.40 3.91 3.79
CA ILE A 108 -0.69 3.01 4.16
C ILE A 108 -0.24 1.58 3.91
N VAL A 109 -0.35 0.71 4.91
CA VAL A 109 -0.05 -0.72 4.78
C VAL A 109 -1.37 -1.48 4.83
N LEU A 110 -1.73 -2.10 3.73
CA LEU A 110 -2.90 -2.95 3.59
C LEU A 110 -2.53 -4.40 3.91
N ALA A 111 -2.88 -4.82 5.12
CA ALA A 111 -3.00 -6.23 5.46
C ALA A 111 -4.48 -6.63 5.41
N ASP A 112 -4.77 -7.90 5.63
CA ASP A 112 -6.12 -8.40 5.82
C ASP A 112 -6.17 -9.32 7.04
N LYS A 113 -7.38 -9.69 7.45
CA LYS A 113 -7.60 -10.43 8.70
C LYS A 113 -6.83 -11.75 8.75
N ILE A 114 -6.56 -12.39 7.60
CA ILE A 114 -5.72 -13.59 7.54
C ILE A 114 -4.31 -13.28 8.00
N LEU A 115 -3.69 -12.23 7.49
CA LEU A 115 -2.33 -11.85 7.90
C LEU A 115 -2.29 -11.32 9.34
N CYS A 116 -3.36 -10.69 9.82
CA CYS A 116 -3.42 -10.17 11.18
C CYS A 116 -3.58 -11.26 12.25
N GLU A 117 -4.21 -12.39 11.92
CA GLU A 117 -4.55 -13.43 12.91
C GLU A 117 -3.84 -14.77 12.70
N SER A 118 -3.16 -14.95 11.56
CA SER A 118 -2.37 -16.15 11.31
C SER A 118 -0.96 -16.01 11.88
N SER A 119 -0.36 -17.15 12.23
CA SER A 119 1.03 -17.25 12.64
C SER A 119 1.80 -18.22 11.73
N LYS A 120 3.09 -17.96 11.56
CA LYS A 120 4.01 -18.77 10.76
C LYS A 120 5.42 -18.63 11.30
N ASN A 121 6.21 -19.69 11.23
CA ASN A 121 7.65 -19.59 11.46
C ASN A 121 8.29 -18.74 10.36
N ILE A 122 9.05 -17.72 10.76
CA ILE A 122 9.76 -16.82 9.87
C ILE A 122 11.27 -16.91 10.08
N ILE A 123 12.04 -16.30 9.19
CA ILE A 123 13.47 -16.12 9.43
C ILE A 123 13.61 -15.21 10.66
N ASP A 124 14.49 -15.59 11.57
CA ASP A 124 14.75 -14.86 12.81
C ASP A 124 14.98 -13.36 12.55
N PRO A 125 14.06 -12.48 13.03
CA PRO A 125 14.18 -11.04 12.90
C PRO A 125 15.50 -10.45 13.38
N GLU A 126 16.10 -11.02 14.43
CA GLU A 126 17.34 -10.53 15.02
C GLU A 126 18.55 -10.75 14.10
N LYS A 127 18.45 -11.72 13.18
CA LYS A 127 19.47 -11.98 12.16
C LYS A 127 19.32 -11.07 10.94
N GLY A 128 18.22 -10.33 10.84
CA GLY A 128 17.98 -9.36 9.79
C GLY A 128 18.70 -8.04 10.07
N LYS A 129 19.15 -7.36 9.00
CA LYS A 129 19.60 -5.97 9.10
C LYS A 129 18.41 -5.04 8.91
N VAL A 130 18.02 -4.34 9.97
CA VAL A 130 17.05 -3.25 9.90
C VAL A 130 17.81 -1.95 9.67
N GLU A 131 17.55 -1.30 8.54
CA GLU A 131 17.99 0.07 8.31
C GLU A 131 16.99 1.01 8.99
N VAL A 132 17.47 2.09 9.61
CA VAL A 132 16.60 3.11 10.22
C VAL A 132 16.87 4.45 9.54
N ILE A 133 15.86 4.94 8.83
CA ILE A 133 15.90 6.25 8.19
C ILE A 133 15.13 7.25 9.06
N LYS A 134 15.82 8.31 9.48
CA LYS A 134 15.19 9.46 10.15
C LYS A 134 14.76 10.51 9.13
N SER A 135 13.65 11.18 9.41
CA SER A 135 13.21 12.34 8.66
C SER A 135 14.25 13.47 8.75
N LYS A 136 14.34 14.30 7.70
CA LYS A 136 15.22 15.47 7.63
C LYS A 136 14.49 16.79 7.90
N LYS A 137 13.19 16.73 8.23
CA LYS A 137 12.39 17.94 8.50
C LYS A 137 12.85 18.68 9.75
N ILE A 138 12.47 19.95 9.83
CA ILE A 138 12.70 20.78 11.01
C ILE A 138 11.82 20.26 12.15
N ILE A 139 12.42 19.98 13.30
CA ILE A 139 11.72 19.52 14.50
C ILE A 139 11.74 20.60 15.57
N PRO A 140 10.82 20.58 16.55
CA PRO A 140 10.86 21.49 17.69
C PRO A 140 12.23 21.46 18.37
N GLY A 141 12.82 22.65 18.53
CA GLY A 141 14.16 22.82 19.12
C GLY A 141 15.32 22.82 18.13
N SER A 142 15.12 22.47 16.85
CA SER A 142 16.17 22.51 15.82
C SER A 142 16.03 23.68 14.83
N GLY A 143 14.94 24.43 14.90
CA GLY A 143 14.63 25.57 14.02
C GLY A 143 13.23 26.11 14.27
N ILE A 144 12.86 27.17 13.54
CA ILE A 144 11.52 27.76 13.56
C ILE A 144 10.85 27.42 12.23
N TYR A 145 9.70 26.75 12.28
CA TYR A 145 8.87 26.44 11.13
C TYR A 145 7.42 26.28 11.60
N LEU A 146 6.46 26.79 10.82
CA LEU A 146 5.04 26.70 11.15
C LEU A 146 4.37 25.55 10.37
N TYR A 147 4.02 24.47 11.06
CA TYR A 147 3.23 23.40 10.43
C TYR A 147 1.75 23.79 10.39
N ASN A 148 1.19 23.92 9.18
CA ASN A 148 -0.12 24.51 8.95
C ASN A 148 -0.94 23.75 7.89
N SER A 149 -2.26 23.69 8.06
CA SER A 149 -3.18 23.00 7.13
C SER A 149 -3.55 23.82 5.90
N TYR A 150 -3.37 25.15 5.93
CA TYR A 150 -3.54 26.00 4.75
C TYR A 150 -2.41 25.75 3.74
N GLU A 151 -2.62 26.16 2.49
CA GLU A 151 -1.49 26.36 1.59
C GLU A 151 -0.56 27.42 2.19
N HIS A 152 0.75 27.22 2.05
CA HIS A 152 1.73 28.00 2.79
C HIS A 152 3.02 28.26 2.01
N ASP A 153 3.74 29.29 2.44
CA ASP A 153 5.08 29.59 1.97
C ASP A 153 6.15 28.65 2.57
N GLU A 154 7.42 28.92 2.26
CA GLU A 154 8.56 28.11 2.71
C GLU A 154 8.79 28.13 4.22
N GLU A 155 8.17 29.06 4.95
CA GLU A 155 8.23 29.18 6.42
C GLU A 155 6.98 28.60 7.11
N GLY A 156 5.93 28.32 6.33
CA GLY A 156 4.68 27.73 6.81
C GLY A 156 3.54 28.72 7.06
N PHE A 157 3.71 30.00 6.70
CA PHE A 157 2.65 31.00 6.83
C PHE A 157 1.61 30.81 5.72
N SER A 158 0.33 30.93 6.10
CA SER A 158 -0.78 30.78 5.16
C SER A 158 -0.66 31.76 3.98
N THR A 159 -0.99 31.28 2.79
CA THR A 159 -1.01 32.10 1.58
C THR A 159 -2.19 31.74 0.68
N GLU A 160 -2.65 32.72 -0.09
CA GLU A 160 -3.62 32.56 -1.18
C GLU A 160 -3.00 32.96 -2.54
N ASP A 161 -1.69 33.21 -2.58
CA ASP A 161 -1.00 33.53 -3.82
C ASP A 161 -1.01 32.33 -4.78
N ALA A 162 -1.47 32.57 -6.00
CA ALA A 162 -1.62 31.52 -7.01
C ALA A 162 -0.29 30.89 -7.44
N GLY A 163 0.81 31.65 -7.43
CA GLY A 163 2.14 31.17 -7.78
C GLY A 163 2.69 30.23 -6.71
N ILE A 164 2.58 30.62 -5.44
CA ILE A 164 3.00 29.78 -4.32
C ILE A 164 2.15 28.51 -4.24
N ALA A 165 0.82 28.61 -4.37
CA ALA A 165 -0.07 27.45 -4.33
C ALA A 165 0.25 26.42 -5.42
N LYS A 166 0.52 26.90 -6.65
CA LYS A 166 0.96 26.02 -7.74
C LYS A 166 2.28 25.33 -7.40
N LYS A 167 3.29 26.08 -6.93
CA LYS A 167 4.60 25.53 -6.56
C LYS A 167 4.49 24.49 -5.45
N GLY A 168 3.77 24.79 -4.36
CA GLY A 168 3.58 23.88 -3.23
C GLY A 168 2.92 22.57 -3.65
N THR A 169 1.90 22.64 -4.50
CA THR A 169 1.24 21.44 -5.06
C THR A 169 2.19 20.62 -5.91
N GLU A 170 2.93 21.26 -6.83
CA GLU A 170 3.90 20.59 -7.67
C GLU A 170 5.00 19.91 -6.83
N GLU A 171 5.51 20.55 -5.79
CA GLU A 171 6.52 19.98 -4.89
C GLU A 171 6.01 18.75 -4.13
N ARG A 172 4.80 18.84 -3.54
CA ARG A 172 4.16 17.71 -2.85
C ARG A 172 3.99 16.52 -3.79
N LEU A 173 3.56 16.75 -5.03
CA LEU A 173 3.38 15.69 -6.03
C LEU A 173 4.71 15.19 -6.62
N ASN A 174 5.73 16.03 -6.72
CA ASN A 174 7.03 15.66 -7.28
C ASN A 174 7.73 14.56 -6.43
N LYS A 175 7.39 14.45 -5.14
CA LYS A 175 7.82 13.34 -4.27
C LYS A 175 7.49 11.97 -4.88
N MET A 176 6.35 11.84 -5.59
CA MET A 176 5.94 10.60 -6.28
C MET A 176 6.96 10.12 -7.31
N LYS A 177 7.63 11.05 -8.02
CA LYS A 177 8.63 10.69 -9.04
C LYS A 177 9.84 9.97 -8.44
N ASN A 178 10.20 10.28 -7.20
CA ASN A 178 11.33 9.63 -6.53
C ASN A 178 10.92 8.28 -5.92
N ILE A 179 9.66 8.12 -5.55
CA ILE A 179 9.12 6.85 -5.06
C ILE A 179 9.06 5.82 -6.19
N LEU A 180 8.65 6.24 -7.40
CA LEU A 180 8.62 5.41 -8.60
C LEU A 180 9.99 4.87 -9.03
N LYS A 181 11.10 5.41 -8.51
CA LYS A 181 12.45 4.89 -8.79
C LYS A 181 12.86 3.74 -7.87
N ILE A 182 12.04 3.40 -6.87
CA ILE A 182 12.38 2.35 -5.92
C ILE A 182 11.98 0.99 -6.49
N GLU A 183 12.98 0.17 -6.82
CA GLU A 183 12.75 -1.17 -7.38
C GLU A 183 12.37 -2.20 -6.31
N LYS A 184 12.90 -2.04 -5.09
CA LYS A 184 12.82 -3.03 -4.02
C LYS A 184 11.38 -3.42 -3.62
N TYR A 185 10.41 -2.51 -3.76
CA TYR A 185 9.08 -2.66 -3.19
C TYR A 185 7.98 -2.87 -4.23
N ILE A 186 8.33 -3.03 -5.52
CA ILE A 186 7.32 -3.01 -6.58
C ILE A 186 6.47 -4.28 -6.56
N PHE A 187 7.10 -5.44 -6.75
CA PHE A 187 6.43 -6.73 -6.86
C PHE A 187 7.39 -7.88 -6.54
N ASN A 188 6.83 -9.06 -6.30
CA ASN A 188 7.53 -10.33 -6.41
C ASN A 188 7.05 -11.08 -7.66
N PHE A 189 7.96 -11.81 -8.31
CA PHE A 189 7.65 -12.66 -9.45
C PHE A 189 8.05 -14.11 -9.16
N TYR A 190 7.15 -15.05 -9.47
CA TYR A 190 7.31 -16.47 -9.25
C TYR A 190 7.01 -17.25 -10.54
N GLY A 191 7.72 -18.35 -10.77
CA GLY A 191 7.57 -19.18 -11.97
C GLY A 191 8.46 -18.74 -13.13
N SER A 192 8.18 -19.24 -14.33
CA SER A 192 8.98 -18.95 -15.53
C SER A 192 8.49 -17.69 -16.25
N LYS A 193 9.41 -16.87 -16.76
CA LYS A 193 9.09 -15.76 -17.68
C LYS A 193 8.54 -16.23 -19.03
N THR A 194 8.71 -17.52 -19.35
CA THR A 194 8.19 -18.15 -20.58
C THR A 194 6.90 -18.93 -20.34
N ALA A 195 6.36 -18.91 -19.11
CA ALA A 195 5.05 -19.50 -18.84
C ALA A 195 3.96 -18.82 -19.70
N ARG A 196 2.93 -19.57 -20.06
CA ARG A 196 1.85 -19.07 -20.92
C ARG A 196 0.89 -18.15 -20.18
N ASN A 197 0.66 -18.44 -18.91
CA ASN A 197 -0.35 -17.79 -18.08
C ASN A 197 0.31 -17.04 -16.93
N LEU A 198 -0.10 -15.79 -16.72
CA LEU A 198 0.30 -14.98 -15.58
C LEU A 198 -0.88 -14.75 -14.65
N ILE A 199 -0.72 -15.15 -13.40
CA ILE A 199 -1.60 -14.75 -12.31
C ILE A 199 -1.08 -13.41 -11.78
N VAL A 200 -1.97 -12.45 -11.58
CA VAL A 200 -1.68 -11.16 -10.95
C VAL A 200 -2.55 -11.04 -9.71
N SER A 201 -1.93 -10.76 -8.58
CA SER A 201 -2.62 -10.59 -7.29
C SER A 201 -1.81 -9.75 -6.32
N TRP A 202 -2.31 -9.61 -5.10
CA TRP A 202 -1.68 -8.90 -4.00
C TRP A 202 -2.13 -9.46 -2.64
N GLY A 203 -1.43 -9.07 -1.58
CA GLY A 203 -1.79 -9.41 -0.20
C GLY A 203 -1.81 -10.92 0.10
N SER A 204 -2.64 -11.33 1.08
CA SER A 204 -2.67 -12.70 1.64
C SER A 204 -2.94 -13.83 0.65
N THR A 205 -3.51 -13.52 -0.52
CA THR A 205 -3.77 -14.51 -1.58
C THR A 205 -2.50 -15.19 -2.08
N LYS A 206 -1.33 -14.58 -1.87
CA LYS A 206 0.00 -15.09 -2.23
C LYS A 206 0.19 -16.56 -1.88
N GLY A 207 -0.06 -16.93 -0.63
CA GLY A 207 0.18 -18.30 -0.15
C GLY A 207 -0.67 -19.33 -0.88
N ALA A 208 -1.97 -19.06 -0.98
CA ALA A 208 -2.92 -19.95 -1.64
C ALA A 208 -2.63 -20.11 -3.15
N ILE A 209 -2.26 -19.02 -3.84
CA ILE A 209 -1.88 -19.05 -5.25
C ILE A 209 -0.63 -19.90 -5.47
N LEU A 210 0.44 -19.66 -4.69
CA LEU A 210 1.70 -20.40 -4.82
C LEU A 210 1.53 -21.90 -4.58
N GLU A 211 0.63 -22.28 -3.68
CA GLU A 211 0.30 -23.68 -3.45
C GLU A 211 -0.53 -24.28 -4.60
N ALA A 212 -1.54 -23.56 -5.08
CA ALA A 212 -2.40 -24.00 -6.18
C ALA A 212 -1.62 -24.27 -7.48
N ILE A 213 -0.60 -23.46 -7.79
CA ILE A 213 0.21 -23.60 -9.01
C ILE A 213 1.47 -24.44 -8.81
N ARG A 214 1.69 -25.03 -7.63
CA ARG A 214 2.91 -25.80 -7.34
C ARG A 214 3.09 -26.94 -8.34
N GLY A 215 4.24 -26.95 -9.03
CA GLY A 215 4.57 -27.94 -10.05
C GLY A 215 3.96 -27.69 -11.44
N ASN A 216 3.19 -26.62 -11.62
CA ASN A 216 2.66 -26.22 -12.92
C ASN A 216 3.60 -25.21 -13.60
N SER A 217 4.41 -25.67 -14.55
CA SER A 217 5.39 -24.84 -15.27
C SER A 217 4.76 -23.87 -16.28
N ASP A 218 3.48 -24.02 -16.60
CA ASP A 218 2.74 -23.14 -17.54
C ASP A 218 2.13 -21.91 -16.82
N MET A 219 2.33 -21.79 -15.51
CA MET A 219 1.86 -20.71 -14.66
C MET A 219 3.01 -19.88 -14.08
N ALA A 220 2.91 -18.56 -14.21
CA ALA A 220 3.69 -17.58 -13.47
C ALA A 220 2.77 -16.78 -12.54
N TYR A 221 3.35 -16.20 -11.50
CA TYR A 221 2.61 -15.36 -10.55
C TYR A 221 3.37 -14.06 -10.27
N LEU A 222 2.68 -12.93 -10.46
CA LEU A 222 3.11 -11.59 -10.10
C LEU A 222 2.32 -11.10 -8.88
N GLN A 223 2.99 -10.99 -7.75
CA GLN A 223 2.46 -10.37 -6.54
C GLN A 223 2.84 -8.89 -6.53
N ILE A 224 1.88 -7.99 -6.65
CA ILE A 224 2.15 -6.54 -6.52
C ILE A 224 2.24 -6.19 -5.03
N LYS A 225 3.36 -5.57 -4.62
CA LYS A 225 3.62 -5.16 -3.23
C LYS A 225 3.35 -3.68 -3.00
N MET A 226 3.78 -2.81 -3.92
CA MET A 226 3.44 -1.39 -3.90
C MET A 226 2.24 -1.16 -4.81
N LEU A 227 1.08 -0.96 -4.20
CA LEU A 227 -0.19 -0.76 -4.89
C LEU A 227 -0.40 0.71 -5.31
N TRP A 228 0.31 1.62 -4.64
CA TRP A 228 0.39 3.03 -5.05
C TRP A 228 1.71 3.66 -4.59
N PRO A 229 2.39 4.46 -5.44
CA PRO A 229 2.11 4.61 -6.87
C PRO A 229 2.40 3.35 -7.68
N LEU A 230 1.72 3.19 -8.82
CA LEU A 230 1.97 2.08 -9.73
C LEU A 230 3.23 2.32 -10.57
N ASN A 231 4.18 1.38 -10.49
CA ASN A 231 5.42 1.42 -11.25
C ASN A 231 5.26 0.80 -12.65
N LYS A 232 5.81 1.44 -13.70
CA LYS A 232 5.78 0.94 -15.09
C LYS A 232 6.38 -0.45 -15.30
N GLU A 233 7.26 -0.92 -14.41
CA GLU A 233 7.75 -2.31 -14.48
C GLU A 233 6.63 -3.34 -14.30
N ILE A 234 5.58 -3.01 -13.52
CA ILE A 234 4.37 -3.86 -13.40
C ILE A 234 3.72 -4.03 -14.77
N GLU A 235 3.53 -2.92 -15.50
CA GLU A 235 2.94 -2.91 -16.83
C GLU A 235 3.76 -3.75 -17.81
N LYS A 236 5.10 -3.58 -17.81
CA LYS A 236 6.00 -4.34 -18.67
C LYS A 236 5.89 -5.84 -18.46
N VAL A 237 5.88 -6.29 -17.20
CA VAL A 237 5.74 -7.71 -16.88
C VAL A 237 4.36 -8.21 -17.29
N ILE A 238 3.27 -7.52 -16.95
CA ILE A 238 1.93 -8.02 -17.27
C ILE A 238 1.71 -8.10 -18.79
N LYS A 239 2.20 -7.10 -19.55
CA LYS A 239 2.08 -7.09 -21.02
C LYS A 239 2.95 -8.13 -21.72
N SER A 240 3.99 -8.69 -21.07
CA SER A 240 4.81 -9.74 -21.67
C SER A 240 4.12 -11.12 -21.71
N PHE A 241 2.98 -11.29 -21.03
CA PHE A 241 2.22 -12.53 -21.01
C PHE A 241 0.97 -12.46 -21.89
N LYS A 242 0.67 -13.57 -22.56
CA LYS A 242 -0.49 -13.69 -23.45
C LYS A 242 -1.79 -13.83 -22.65
N THR A 243 -1.81 -14.73 -21.67
CA THR A 243 -2.97 -14.97 -20.80
C THR A 243 -2.72 -14.37 -19.43
N LYS A 244 -3.65 -13.54 -18.96
CA LYS A 244 -3.55 -12.80 -17.70
C LYS A 244 -4.78 -13.11 -16.85
N ILE A 245 -4.55 -13.59 -15.64
CA ILE A 245 -5.59 -13.98 -14.69
C ILE A 245 -5.44 -13.09 -13.47
N LEU A 246 -6.49 -12.35 -13.13
CA LEU A 246 -6.53 -11.53 -11.92
C LEU A 246 -7.19 -12.34 -10.80
N VAL A 247 -6.57 -12.38 -9.62
CA VAL A 247 -7.15 -12.98 -8.42
C VAL A 247 -7.28 -11.89 -7.35
N GLU A 248 -8.46 -11.71 -6.77
CA GLU A 248 -8.66 -10.73 -5.68
C GLU A 248 -9.72 -11.19 -4.68
N ASN A 249 -9.51 -10.89 -3.40
CA ASN A 249 -10.50 -11.17 -2.34
C ASN A 249 -11.46 -9.98 -2.15
N ASN A 250 -12.08 -9.50 -3.23
CA ASN A 250 -13.13 -8.49 -3.22
C ASN A 250 -14.10 -8.67 -4.40
N ALA A 251 -15.27 -8.05 -4.33
CA ALA A 251 -16.33 -8.25 -5.32
C ALA A 251 -16.15 -7.49 -6.64
N THR A 252 -15.27 -6.50 -6.69
CA THR A 252 -15.25 -5.52 -7.80
C THR A 252 -13.93 -5.44 -8.54
N ALA A 253 -13.00 -6.36 -8.30
CA ALA A 253 -11.65 -6.37 -8.89
C ALA A 253 -10.95 -5.00 -8.74
N GLN A 254 -10.77 -4.55 -7.49
CA GLN A 254 -10.25 -3.22 -7.22
C GLN A 254 -8.86 -2.97 -7.82
N LEU A 255 -7.93 -3.92 -7.69
CA LEU A 255 -6.62 -3.84 -8.34
C LEU A 255 -6.79 -3.87 -9.87
N GLY A 256 -7.67 -4.73 -10.39
CA GLY A 256 -7.99 -4.77 -11.82
C GLY A 256 -8.45 -3.44 -12.39
N LYS A 257 -9.34 -2.73 -11.67
CA LYS A 257 -9.81 -1.39 -12.03
C LYS A 257 -8.67 -0.36 -12.03
N LEU A 258 -7.83 -0.38 -10.99
CA LEU A 258 -6.69 0.52 -10.87
C LEU A 258 -5.67 0.30 -12.00
N LEU A 259 -5.29 -0.95 -12.26
CA LEU A 259 -4.36 -1.27 -13.35
C LEU A 259 -4.93 -0.93 -14.73
N ARG A 260 -6.26 -1.02 -14.90
CA ARG A 260 -6.92 -0.59 -16.13
C ARG A 260 -6.88 0.92 -16.29
N SER A 261 -7.22 1.70 -15.25
CA SER A 261 -7.24 3.17 -15.33
C SER A 261 -5.84 3.74 -15.55
N GLU A 262 -4.85 3.23 -14.82
CA GLU A 262 -3.50 3.80 -14.83
C GLU A 262 -2.59 3.27 -15.94
N MET A 263 -2.83 2.04 -16.43
CA MET A 263 -1.90 1.33 -17.33
C MET A 263 -2.58 0.68 -18.55
N GLY A 264 -3.91 0.79 -18.68
CA GLY A 264 -4.66 0.17 -19.77
C GLY A 264 -4.55 -1.37 -19.77
N ILE A 265 -4.37 -1.98 -18.60
CA ILE A 265 -4.24 -3.43 -18.48
C ILE A 265 -5.61 -4.09 -18.45
N GLU A 266 -5.75 -5.14 -19.27
CA GLU A 266 -6.91 -6.02 -19.30
C GLU A 266 -6.52 -7.45 -18.93
N PHE A 267 -7.48 -8.15 -18.33
CA PHE A 267 -7.33 -9.52 -17.86
C PHE A 267 -8.27 -10.44 -18.64
N ASN A 268 -7.77 -11.61 -19.03
CA ASN A 268 -8.54 -12.62 -19.75
C ASN A 268 -9.52 -13.35 -18.84
N LYS A 269 -9.14 -13.54 -17.57
CA LYS A 269 -9.98 -14.14 -16.52
C LYS A 269 -9.83 -13.35 -15.23
N THR A 270 -10.89 -13.26 -14.45
CA THR A 270 -10.88 -12.67 -13.11
C THR A 270 -11.55 -13.63 -12.15
N VAL A 271 -10.82 -14.01 -11.10
CA VAL A 271 -11.27 -14.90 -10.03
C VAL A 271 -11.44 -14.07 -8.77
N LEU A 272 -12.69 -13.91 -8.33
CA LEU A 272 -13.05 -13.06 -7.21
C LEU A 272 -13.70 -13.87 -6.09
N LYS A 273 -13.36 -13.53 -4.85
CA LYS A 273 -14.02 -14.09 -3.67
C LYS A 273 -14.31 -13.00 -2.66
N TYR A 274 -15.51 -12.99 -2.09
CA TYR A 274 -16.01 -11.89 -1.26
C TYR A 274 -17.05 -12.36 -0.22
N ASP A 275 -17.00 -13.63 0.14
CA ASP A 275 -17.85 -14.29 1.15
C ASP A 275 -17.30 -14.16 2.59
N GLY A 276 -16.24 -13.36 2.78
CA GLY A 276 -15.53 -13.22 4.05
C GLY A 276 -14.53 -14.33 4.35
N ARG A 277 -14.28 -15.26 3.42
CA ARG A 277 -13.30 -16.35 3.58
C ARG A 277 -12.05 -16.09 2.74
N PRO A 278 -10.90 -16.64 3.16
CA PRO A 278 -9.73 -16.69 2.29
C PRO A 278 -9.98 -17.60 1.09
N PHE A 279 -9.14 -17.45 0.07
CA PHE A 279 -8.99 -18.49 -0.94
C PHE A 279 -8.31 -19.72 -0.36
N PHE A 280 -8.83 -20.89 -0.70
CA PHE A 280 -8.15 -22.15 -0.43
C PHE A 280 -7.38 -22.63 -1.68
N PRO A 281 -6.23 -23.30 -1.54
CA PRO A 281 -5.44 -23.76 -2.69
C PRO A 281 -6.22 -24.64 -3.68
N ASN A 282 -7.07 -25.55 -3.19
CA ASN A 282 -7.85 -26.45 -4.05
C ASN A 282 -8.88 -25.70 -4.90
N GLU A 283 -9.57 -24.73 -4.29
CA GLU A 283 -10.51 -23.84 -4.98
C GLU A 283 -9.82 -23.04 -6.08
N LEU A 284 -8.66 -22.45 -5.78
CA LEU A 284 -7.87 -21.74 -6.79
C LEU A 284 -7.40 -22.67 -7.89
N LYS A 285 -7.00 -23.91 -7.56
CA LYS A 285 -6.54 -24.87 -8.57
C LYS A 285 -7.64 -25.20 -9.58
N GLU A 286 -8.88 -25.35 -9.13
CA GLU A 286 -10.04 -25.56 -10.01
C GLU A 286 -10.33 -24.33 -10.88
N GLU A 287 -10.20 -23.12 -10.32
CA GLU A 287 -10.41 -21.87 -11.03
C GLU A 287 -9.25 -21.46 -11.97
N LEU A 288 -8.07 -22.05 -11.85
CA LEU A 288 -6.90 -21.69 -12.64
C LEU A 288 -6.64 -22.64 -13.82
N ILE A 289 -7.34 -23.77 -13.90
CA ILE A 289 -7.33 -24.70 -15.06
C ILE A 289 -8.23 -24.17 -16.17
#